data_AF-A0A935WJ86-F1
#
_entry.id   AF-A0A935WJ86-F1
#
_cell.length_a   1.000
_cell.length_b   1.000
_cell.length_c   1.000
_cell.angle_alpha   90.00
_cell.angle_beta   90.00
_cell.angle_gamma   90.00
#
_symmetry.space_group_name_H-M   'P 1'
#
loop_
_entity.id
_entity.type
_entity.pdbx_description
1 polymer ?
#
loop_
_entity_poly.entity_id
_entity_poly.type
_entity_poly.pdbx_seq_one_letter_code
_entity_poly.pdbx_strand_id
1 'polypeptide(L)'
;MLRDRVSRAGDGERQRAVIAAALPLADSALARDSALAEAWELRGSLLAAQLWTFEDPRTDSVTMLRAEQALRRAVQYDSTRAKAWAQLSDVVYARGDLLEAVRTAQRAWRTDAYMEVAEAVLVQLLYTELVLGNYDQAADWLRRYRLIRPGDWRVSQAELTLLRYDVSHPPDTARAWALVARLDSLDAGGPVTSTYSPYNPIYRRLSAAYVSLRAGRPEVARAEILRARAAVRRSGDPDLPHDFAYDEAHLLWRLGDTAQAEAVLRRLFRERPRAAEFAARDALYRGIPLPAVPPRAE
;
A
#
# COMPACT_ATOMS: atom_id res chain seq x y z
N MET A 1 -2.34 -2.44 1.67
CA MET A 1 -2.60 -1.33 2.63
C MET A 1 -1.74 -0.16 2.19
N LEU A 2 -2.02 0.68 1.19
CA LEU A 2 -3.24 1.18 0.56
C LEU A 2 -2.93 1.42 -0.93
N ARG A 3 -3.05 0.39 -1.76
CA ARG A 3 -3.09 0.51 -3.22
C ARG A 3 -4.11 -0.49 -3.68
N ASP A 4 -5.32 -0.01 -3.59
CA ASP A 4 -6.53 -0.76 -3.74
C ASP A 4 -6.74 -1.05 -5.22
N ARG A 5 -6.67 -2.34 -5.56
CA ARG A 5 -7.17 -2.86 -6.83
C ARG A 5 -8.68 -2.92 -6.74
N VAL A 6 -9.36 -1.92 -7.28
CA VAL A 6 -10.67 -2.17 -7.87
C VAL A 6 -10.69 -1.52 -9.24
N SER A 7 -10.30 -2.32 -10.22
CA SER A 7 -10.86 -2.19 -11.55
C SER A 7 -12.19 -2.93 -11.52
N ARG A 8 -13.30 -2.27 -11.87
CA ARG A 8 -14.52 -3.01 -12.24
C ARG A 8 -14.14 -3.94 -13.40
N ALA A 9 -14.76 -5.11 -13.52
CA ALA A 9 -14.43 -6.07 -14.58
C ALA A 9 -14.43 -5.44 -15.99
N GLY A 10 -15.37 -4.52 -16.26
CA GLY A 10 -15.42 -3.74 -17.51
C GLY A 10 -14.40 -2.60 -17.64
N ASP A 11 -13.89 -2.06 -16.53
CA ASP A 11 -12.81 -1.06 -16.56
C ASP A 11 -11.46 -1.73 -16.88
N GLY A 12 -11.30 -3.00 -16.50
CA GLY A 12 -10.03 -3.72 -16.65
C GLY A 12 -9.75 -4.10 -18.10
N GLU A 13 -10.77 -4.54 -18.83
CA GLU A 13 -10.66 -4.81 -20.27
C GLU A 13 -10.41 -3.54 -21.08
N ARG A 14 -11.10 -2.45 -20.75
CA ARG A 14 -10.85 -1.13 -21.37
C ARG A 14 -9.43 -0.65 -21.10
N GLN A 15 -8.98 -0.73 -19.85
CA GLN A 15 -7.61 -0.37 -19.48
C GLN A 15 -6.58 -1.22 -20.23
N ARG A 16 -6.85 -2.52 -20.40
CA ARG A 16 -5.99 -3.44 -21.14
C ARG A 16 -5.88 -3.05 -22.61
N ALA A 17 -7.01 -2.73 -23.24
CA ALA A 17 -7.06 -2.29 -24.63
C ALA A 17 -6.30 -0.96 -24.82
N VAL A 18 -6.48 0.00 -23.91
CA VAL A 18 -5.76 1.28 -23.93
C VAL A 18 -4.25 1.06 -23.80
N ILE A 19 -3.80 0.24 -22.86
CA ILE A 19 -2.37 -0.05 -22.68
C ILE A 19 -1.80 -0.74 -23.92
N ALA A 20 -2.49 -1.75 -24.45
CA ALA A 20 -2.06 -2.48 -25.65
C ALA A 20 -1.95 -1.57 -26.89
N ALA A 21 -2.84 -0.57 -27.02
CA ALA A 21 -2.80 0.38 -28.12
C ALA A 21 -1.74 1.48 -27.92
N ALA A 22 -1.53 1.94 -26.69
CA ALA A 22 -0.66 3.09 -26.39
C ALA A 22 0.83 2.72 -26.30
N LEU A 23 1.17 1.50 -25.88
CA LEU A 23 2.57 1.09 -25.71
C LEU A 23 3.36 1.10 -27.04
N PRO A 24 2.83 0.59 -28.17
CA PRO A 24 3.49 0.70 -29.47
C PRO A 24 3.67 2.14 -29.97
N LEU A 25 2.79 3.07 -29.56
CA LEU A 25 2.92 4.49 -29.92
C LEU A 25 4.10 5.13 -29.18
N ALA A 26 4.27 4.81 -27.89
CA ALA A 26 5.44 5.24 -27.12
C ALA A 26 6.73 4.67 -27.73
N ASP A 27 6.72 3.38 -28.12
CA ASP A 27 7.86 2.75 -28.79
C ASP A 27 8.18 3.39 -30.15
N SER A 28 7.16 3.75 -30.92
CA SER A 28 7.33 4.44 -32.21
C SER A 28 7.90 5.84 -32.06
N ALA A 29 7.52 6.56 -31.00
CA ALA A 29 8.11 7.86 -30.68
C ALA A 29 9.60 7.71 -30.30
N LEU A 30 9.94 6.69 -29.49
CA LEU A 30 11.33 6.39 -29.10
C LEU A 30 12.20 5.92 -30.27
N ALA A 31 11.61 5.27 -31.28
CA ALA A 31 12.32 4.90 -32.50
C ALA A 31 12.68 6.13 -33.36
N ARG A 32 11.91 7.22 -33.26
CA ARG A 32 12.18 8.49 -33.94
C ARG A 32 13.14 9.37 -33.15
N ASP A 33 12.97 9.41 -31.83
CA ASP A 33 13.85 10.11 -30.90
C ASP A 33 14.01 9.31 -29.60
N SER A 34 15.18 8.68 -29.45
CA SER A 34 15.52 7.85 -28.30
C SER A 34 15.79 8.63 -27.00
N ALA A 35 15.92 9.95 -27.07
CA ALA A 35 16.14 10.84 -25.93
C ALA A 35 14.86 11.57 -25.48
N LEU A 36 13.72 11.34 -26.15
CA LEU A 36 12.47 12.01 -25.85
C LEU A 36 11.90 11.56 -24.48
N ALA A 37 12.03 12.42 -23.47
CA ALA A 37 11.67 12.13 -22.09
C ALA A 37 10.18 11.79 -21.92
N GLU A 38 9.29 12.48 -22.65
CA GLU A 38 7.84 12.25 -22.66
C GLU A 38 7.49 10.84 -23.10
N ALA A 39 8.18 10.31 -24.11
CA ALA A 39 7.93 8.97 -24.63
C ALA A 39 8.40 7.89 -23.63
N TRP A 40 9.52 8.13 -22.94
CA TRP A 40 9.96 7.29 -21.83
C TRP A 40 9.00 7.34 -20.64
N GLU A 41 8.50 8.53 -20.27
CA GLU A 41 7.50 8.68 -19.21
C GLU A 41 6.21 7.93 -19.54
N LEU A 42 5.70 8.09 -20.77
CA LEU A 42 4.48 7.41 -21.21
C LEU A 42 4.67 5.89 -21.19
N ARG A 43 5.78 5.38 -21.74
CA ARG A 43 6.10 3.96 -21.71
C ARG A 43 6.15 3.43 -20.27
N GLY A 44 6.84 4.13 -19.38
CA GLY A 44 6.95 3.79 -17.97
C GLY A 44 5.59 3.80 -17.26
N SER A 45 4.78 4.82 -17.52
CA SER A 45 3.41 4.96 -17.01
C SER A 45 2.53 3.77 -17.39
N LEU A 46 2.57 3.37 -18.66
CA LEU A 46 1.75 2.27 -19.20
C LEU A 46 2.16 0.93 -18.61
N LEU A 47 3.47 0.68 -18.48
CA LEU A 47 4.00 -0.53 -17.84
C LEU A 47 3.66 -0.58 -16.36
N ALA A 48 3.75 0.55 -15.64
CA ALA A 48 3.31 0.64 -14.26
C ALA A 48 1.80 0.38 -14.14
N ALA A 49 0.98 0.97 -15.02
CA ALA A 49 -0.46 0.71 -15.05
C ALA A 49 -0.76 -0.78 -15.31
N GLN A 50 -0.02 -1.42 -16.22
CA GLN A 50 -0.14 -2.85 -16.48
C GLN A 50 0.20 -3.68 -15.22
N LEU A 51 1.32 -3.36 -14.56
CA LEU A 51 1.74 -3.98 -13.31
C LEU A 51 0.64 -3.91 -12.25
N TRP A 52 0.08 -2.72 -12.01
CA TRP A 52 -0.90 -2.53 -10.93
C TRP A 52 -2.27 -3.13 -11.25
N THR A 53 -2.64 -3.20 -12.53
CA THR A 53 -3.98 -3.65 -12.96
C THR A 53 -4.05 -5.17 -13.17
N PHE A 54 -3.01 -5.79 -13.73
CA PHE A 54 -3.10 -7.16 -14.23
C PHE A 54 -2.11 -8.13 -13.60
N GLU A 55 -1.11 -7.64 -12.88
CA GLU A 55 -0.06 -8.47 -12.30
C GLU A 55 -0.06 -8.32 -10.79
N ASP A 56 0.43 -9.33 -10.07
CA ASP A 56 0.78 -9.14 -8.66
C ASP A 56 2.12 -8.41 -8.55
N PRO A 57 2.13 -7.12 -8.14
CA PRO A 57 3.38 -6.40 -7.89
C PRO A 57 4.19 -7.03 -6.76
N ARG A 58 3.64 -8.03 -6.05
CA ARG A 58 4.33 -8.85 -5.06
C ARG A 58 4.97 -10.12 -5.65
N THR A 59 5.06 -10.26 -6.97
CA THR A 59 5.83 -11.32 -7.66
C THR A 59 6.88 -10.73 -8.60
N ASP A 60 7.91 -11.52 -8.95
CA ASP A 60 8.98 -11.11 -9.87
C ASP A 60 8.41 -10.80 -11.26
N SER A 61 8.09 -9.52 -11.44
CA SER A 61 7.49 -9.00 -12.65
C SER A 61 8.54 -8.35 -13.53
N VAL A 62 8.73 -8.92 -14.72
CA VAL A 62 9.51 -8.29 -15.80
C VAL A 62 8.92 -6.93 -16.16
N THR A 63 7.59 -6.78 -16.08
CA THR A 63 6.90 -5.51 -16.31
C THR A 63 7.32 -4.43 -15.31
N MET A 64 7.48 -4.79 -14.04
CA MET A 64 7.98 -3.87 -13.00
C MET A 64 9.39 -3.37 -13.33
N LEU A 65 10.32 -4.26 -13.70
CA LEU A 65 11.69 -3.88 -14.08
C LEU A 65 11.72 -2.98 -15.31
N ARG A 66 10.88 -3.28 -16.32
CA ARG A 66 10.76 -2.46 -17.53
C ARG A 66 10.14 -1.09 -17.23
N ALA A 67 9.15 -1.02 -16.34
CA ALA A 67 8.55 0.23 -15.90
C ALA A 67 9.60 1.10 -15.19
N GLU A 68 10.34 0.52 -14.24
CA GLU A 68 11.41 1.21 -13.52
C GLU A 68 12.45 1.77 -14.49
N GLN A 69 12.94 0.94 -15.42
CA GLN A 69 13.94 1.35 -16.39
C GLN A 69 13.45 2.51 -17.27
N ALA A 70 12.22 2.44 -17.78
CA ALA A 70 11.65 3.49 -18.61
C ALA A 70 11.48 4.81 -17.82
N LEU A 71 10.98 4.75 -16.58
CA LEU A 71 10.81 5.94 -15.74
C LEU A 71 12.15 6.55 -15.33
N ARG A 72 13.17 5.73 -15.04
CA ARG A 72 14.55 6.21 -14.81
C ARG A 72 15.12 6.92 -16.03
N ARG A 73 14.87 6.42 -17.25
CA ARG A 73 15.27 7.08 -18.49
C ARG A 73 14.54 8.41 -18.66
N ALA A 74 13.24 8.46 -18.39
CA ALA A 74 12.46 9.70 -18.48
C ALA A 74 13.06 10.82 -17.62
N VAL A 75 13.34 10.52 -16.34
CA VAL A 75 13.90 11.50 -15.40
C VAL A 75 15.39 11.79 -15.62
N GLN A 76 16.11 10.89 -16.30
CA GLN A 76 17.48 11.13 -16.75
C GLN A 76 17.51 12.15 -17.88
N TYR A 77 16.59 12.05 -18.85
CA TYR A 77 16.51 12.98 -19.97
C TYR A 77 15.86 14.32 -19.59
N ASP A 78 14.86 14.31 -18.71
CA ASP A 78 14.25 15.52 -18.17
C ASP A 78 13.93 15.35 -16.67
N SER A 79 14.77 15.95 -15.83
CA SER A 79 14.62 15.84 -14.38
C SER A 79 13.49 16.67 -13.77
N THR A 80 12.77 17.46 -14.59
CA THR A 80 11.65 18.32 -14.14
C THR A 80 10.30 17.61 -14.17
N ARG A 81 10.24 16.39 -14.74
CA ARG A 81 9.01 15.62 -14.89
C ARG A 81 8.51 15.02 -13.58
N ALA A 82 7.70 15.79 -12.87
CA ALA A 82 7.15 15.40 -11.57
C ALA A 82 6.35 14.07 -11.64
N LYS A 83 5.59 13.85 -12.71
CA LYS A 83 4.81 12.63 -12.91
C LYS A 83 5.68 11.38 -13.08
N ALA A 84 6.75 11.47 -13.88
CA ALA A 84 7.72 10.38 -14.00
C ALA A 84 8.37 10.05 -12.64
N TRP A 85 8.74 11.08 -11.85
CA TRP A 85 9.25 10.87 -10.50
C TRP A 85 8.22 10.20 -9.57
N ALA A 86 6.96 10.65 -9.59
CA ALA A 86 5.90 10.08 -8.76
C ALA A 86 5.70 8.58 -9.07
N GLN A 87 5.59 8.23 -10.35
CA GLN A 87 5.44 6.84 -10.78
C GLN A 87 6.69 6.00 -10.52
N LEU A 88 7.89 6.58 -10.61
CA LEU A 88 9.12 5.86 -10.29
C LEU A 88 9.13 5.48 -8.80
N SER A 89 8.73 6.40 -7.92
CA SER A 89 8.62 6.12 -6.48
C SER A 89 7.69 4.94 -6.22
N ASP A 90 6.58 4.89 -6.95
CA ASP A 90 5.58 3.84 -6.84
C ASP A 90 6.13 2.47 -7.22
N VAL A 91 6.86 2.40 -8.34
CA VAL A 91 7.47 1.16 -8.83
C VAL A 91 8.60 0.70 -7.90
N VAL A 92 9.43 1.63 -7.43
CA VAL A 92 10.55 1.35 -6.52
C VAL A 92 10.04 0.88 -5.14
N TYR A 93 8.92 1.44 -4.66
CA TYR A 93 8.22 0.94 -3.48
C TYR A 93 7.75 -0.52 -3.69
N ALA A 94 7.19 -0.83 -4.85
CA ALA A 94 6.77 -2.19 -5.21
C ALA A 94 7.94 -3.19 -5.18
N ARG A 95 9.11 -2.76 -5.65
CA ARG A 95 10.37 -3.50 -5.60
C ARG A 95 10.92 -3.65 -4.16
N GLY A 96 10.36 -2.90 -3.21
CA GLY A 96 10.68 -2.98 -1.79
C GLY A 96 11.84 -2.08 -1.35
N ASP A 97 12.33 -1.18 -2.21
CA ASP A 97 13.37 -0.21 -1.87
C ASP A 97 12.75 1.07 -1.30
N LEU A 98 12.35 0.99 -0.03
CA LEU A 98 11.58 2.04 0.65
C LEU A 98 12.34 3.37 0.73
N LEU A 99 13.66 3.33 0.94
CA LEU A 99 14.47 4.55 1.03
C LEU A 99 14.55 5.27 -0.31
N GLU A 100 14.74 4.52 -1.40
CA GLU A 100 14.70 5.13 -2.73
C GLU A 100 13.30 5.65 -3.07
N ALA A 101 12.24 4.93 -2.71
CA ALA A 101 10.87 5.40 -2.91
C ALA A 101 10.63 6.78 -2.24
N VAL A 102 11.03 6.96 -0.98
CA VAL A 102 10.92 8.27 -0.30
C VAL A 102 11.70 9.36 -1.05
N ARG A 103 12.98 9.12 -1.37
CA ARG A 103 13.80 10.14 -2.08
C ARG A 103 13.17 10.55 -3.41
N THR A 104 12.63 9.58 -4.12
CA THR A 104 12.00 9.74 -5.43
C THR A 104 10.67 10.50 -5.33
N ALA A 105 9.81 10.16 -4.35
CA ALA A 105 8.57 10.88 -4.08
C ALA A 105 8.83 12.33 -3.63
N GLN A 106 9.85 12.56 -2.79
CA GLN A 106 10.24 13.92 -2.41
C GLN A 106 10.74 14.73 -3.61
N ARG A 107 11.40 14.10 -4.58
CA ARG A 107 11.79 14.75 -5.83
C ARG A 107 10.54 15.14 -6.63
N ALA A 108 9.59 14.23 -6.79
CA ALA A 108 8.31 14.50 -7.44
C ALA A 108 7.61 15.71 -6.81
N TRP A 109 7.47 15.72 -5.47
CA TRP A 109 6.87 16.83 -4.72
C TRP A 109 7.54 18.17 -4.99
N ARG A 110 8.88 18.21 -5.03
CA ARG A 110 9.65 19.45 -5.27
C ARG A 110 9.55 19.94 -6.71
N THR A 111 9.38 19.05 -7.68
CA THR A 111 9.28 19.41 -9.11
C THR A 111 7.86 19.70 -9.55
N ASP A 112 6.85 19.34 -8.75
CA ASP A 112 5.43 19.50 -9.08
C ASP A 112 4.93 20.92 -8.81
N ALA A 113 5.35 21.87 -9.65
CA ALA A 113 5.03 23.29 -9.50
C ALA A 113 3.51 23.58 -9.49
N TYR A 114 2.71 22.71 -10.13
CA TYR A 114 1.26 22.88 -10.29
C TYR A 114 0.43 21.90 -9.46
N MET A 115 1.07 21.13 -8.58
CA MET A 115 0.41 20.12 -7.74
C MET A 115 -0.39 19.05 -8.53
N GLU A 116 0.05 18.72 -9.74
CA GLU A 116 -0.63 17.73 -10.61
C GLU A 116 -0.64 16.33 -9.98
N VAL A 117 0.43 15.96 -9.29
CA VAL A 117 0.61 14.64 -8.64
C VAL A 117 0.68 14.72 -7.12
N ALA A 118 0.47 15.91 -6.55
CA ALA A 118 0.56 16.20 -5.12
C ALA A 118 -0.19 15.20 -4.24
N GLU A 119 -1.43 14.86 -4.58
CA GLU A 119 -2.23 13.90 -3.82
C GLU A 119 -1.56 12.52 -3.74
N ALA A 120 -1.19 11.95 -4.89
CA ALA A 120 -0.58 10.63 -4.96
C ALA A 120 0.78 10.62 -4.23
N VAL A 121 1.58 11.66 -4.43
CA VAL A 121 2.91 11.81 -3.81
C VAL A 121 2.81 11.93 -2.29
N LEU A 122 1.87 12.73 -1.76
CA LEU A 122 1.70 12.89 -0.31
C LEU A 122 1.25 11.58 0.36
N VAL A 123 0.32 10.86 -0.26
CA VAL A 123 -0.11 9.53 0.20
C VAL A 123 1.07 8.57 0.19
N GLN A 124 1.88 8.59 -0.87
CA GLN A 124 3.04 7.72 -0.99
C GLN A 124 4.12 8.01 0.05
N LEU A 125 4.43 9.28 0.30
CA LEU A 125 5.36 9.70 1.34
C LEU A 125 4.86 9.27 2.72
N LEU A 126 3.60 9.55 3.05
CA LEU A 126 2.98 9.14 4.30
C LEU A 126 3.16 7.63 4.58
N TYR A 127 2.74 6.76 3.66
CA TYR A 127 2.77 5.31 3.91
C TYR A 127 4.19 4.74 3.87
N THR A 128 5.08 5.29 3.04
CA THR A 128 6.47 4.80 3.00
C THR A 128 7.22 5.18 4.29
N GLU A 129 7.03 6.40 4.78
CA GLU A 129 7.62 6.85 6.05
C GLU A 129 7.06 6.06 7.24
N LEU A 130 5.76 5.70 7.22
CA LEU A 130 5.14 4.81 8.21
C LEU A 130 5.83 3.44 8.30
N VAL A 131 6.05 2.80 7.15
CA VAL A 131 6.70 1.47 7.09
C VAL A 131 8.15 1.56 7.57
N LEU A 132 8.86 2.65 7.22
CA LEU A 132 10.22 2.92 7.70
C LEU A 132 10.29 3.23 9.20
N GLY A 133 9.18 3.57 9.83
CA GLY A 133 9.12 3.98 11.24
C GLY A 133 9.41 5.45 11.49
N ASN A 134 9.37 6.30 10.46
CA ASN A 134 9.59 7.74 10.55
C ASN A 134 8.26 8.47 10.83
N TYR A 135 7.71 8.27 12.03
CA TYR A 135 6.33 8.68 12.36
C TYR A 135 6.08 10.19 12.34
N ASP A 136 7.06 11.00 12.76
CA ASP A 136 6.95 12.47 12.69
C ASP A 136 6.81 12.95 11.24
N GLN A 137 7.65 12.41 10.34
CA GLN A 137 7.59 12.73 8.92
C GLN A 137 6.26 12.27 8.30
N ALA A 138 5.80 11.06 8.64
CA ALA A 138 4.50 10.57 8.24
C ALA A 138 3.36 11.51 8.70
N ALA A 139 3.37 11.95 9.96
CA ALA A 139 2.39 12.89 10.49
C ALA A 139 2.43 14.24 9.76
N ASP A 140 3.62 14.73 9.40
CA ASP A 140 3.81 15.95 8.60
C ASP A 140 3.18 15.83 7.21
N TRP A 141 3.43 14.72 6.51
CA TRP A 141 2.81 14.45 5.20
C TRP A 141 1.30 14.32 5.30
N LEU A 142 0.78 13.68 6.35
CA LEU A 142 -0.66 13.61 6.60
C LEU A 142 -1.27 15.00 6.85
N ARG A 143 -0.61 15.88 7.61
CA ARG A 143 -1.09 17.25 7.81
C ARG A 143 -1.19 17.99 6.48
N ARG A 144 -0.20 17.87 5.60
CA ARG A 144 -0.22 18.47 4.26
C ARG A 144 -1.32 17.88 3.38
N TYR A 145 -1.49 16.56 3.42
CA TYR A 145 -2.54 15.88 2.68
C TYR A 145 -3.94 16.36 3.10
N ARG A 146 -4.18 16.52 4.40
CA ARG A 146 -5.44 17.06 4.94
C ARG A 146 -5.75 18.48 4.44
N LEU A 147 -4.72 19.32 4.25
CA LEU A 147 -4.91 20.70 3.78
C LEU A 147 -5.43 20.73 2.33
N ILE A 148 -4.93 19.86 1.45
CA ILE A 148 -5.34 19.83 0.03
C ILE A 148 -6.57 18.96 -0.23
N ARG A 149 -6.89 18.03 0.69
CA ARG A 149 -8.03 17.12 0.62
C ARG A 149 -8.82 17.11 1.93
N PRO A 150 -9.43 18.25 2.31
CA PRO A 150 -10.27 18.31 3.49
C PRO A 150 -11.49 17.39 3.32
N GLY A 151 -11.76 16.55 4.32
CA GLY A 151 -12.91 15.64 4.31
C GLY A 151 -12.69 14.31 3.58
N ASP A 152 -11.54 14.10 2.94
CA ASP A 152 -11.23 12.82 2.31
C ASP A 152 -11.10 11.70 3.37
N TRP A 153 -11.76 10.58 3.14
CA TRP A 153 -11.81 9.46 4.09
C TRP A 153 -10.41 8.86 4.34
N ARG A 154 -9.50 8.94 3.36
CA ARG A 154 -8.12 8.45 3.49
C ARG A 154 -7.35 9.21 4.57
N VAL A 155 -7.74 10.44 4.87
CA VAL A 155 -7.19 11.19 6.02
C VAL A 155 -7.54 10.46 7.31
N SER A 156 -8.80 10.07 7.51
CA SER A 156 -9.22 9.36 8.73
C SER A 156 -8.61 7.96 8.82
N GLN A 157 -8.47 7.26 7.69
CA GLN A 157 -7.79 5.98 7.65
C GLN A 157 -6.30 6.11 7.99
N ALA A 158 -5.61 7.11 7.44
CA ALA A 158 -4.22 7.41 7.73
C ALA A 158 -3.97 7.76 9.20
N GLU A 159 -4.86 8.55 9.82
CA GLU A 159 -4.80 8.84 11.25
C GLU A 159 -4.89 7.57 12.09
N LEU A 160 -5.80 6.65 11.73
CA LEU A 160 -5.92 5.36 12.40
C LEU A 160 -4.67 4.49 12.19
N THR A 161 -4.10 4.50 10.99
CA THR A 161 -2.83 3.82 10.71
C THR A 161 -1.68 4.38 11.55
N LEU A 162 -1.58 5.70 11.70
CA LEU A 162 -0.57 6.32 12.57
C LEU A 162 -0.73 5.87 14.03
N LEU A 163 -1.94 5.89 14.58
CA LEU A 163 -2.18 5.39 15.95
C LEU A 163 -1.78 3.93 16.14
N ARG A 164 -1.92 3.12 15.08
CA ARG A 164 -1.49 1.73 15.08
C ARG A 164 0.04 1.60 15.07
N TYR A 165 0.72 2.33 14.20
CA TYR A 165 2.16 2.19 13.95
C TYR A 165 3.02 2.92 14.98
N ASP A 166 2.63 4.15 15.34
CA ASP A 166 3.41 4.98 16.25
C ASP A 166 3.18 4.53 17.70
N VAL A 167 4.12 3.73 18.18
CA VAL A 167 4.13 3.20 19.54
C VAL A 167 4.84 4.11 20.54
N SER A 168 5.41 5.24 20.09
CA SER A 168 6.11 6.19 20.97
C SER A 168 5.15 7.01 21.84
N HIS A 169 3.90 7.15 21.41
CA HIS A 169 2.84 7.84 22.14
C HIS A 169 1.94 6.87 22.91
N PRO A 170 1.36 7.27 24.06
CA PRO A 170 0.34 6.48 24.75
C PRO A 170 -0.83 6.09 23.83
N PRO A 171 -1.40 4.89 23.97
CA PRO A 171 -2.49 4.45 23.12
C PRO A 171 -3.77 5.27 23.39
N ASP A 172 -4.32 5.90 22.35
CA ASP A 172 -5.62 6.59 22.38
C ASP A 172 -6.73 5.69 21.81
N THR A 173 -7.31 4.89 22.69
CA THR A 173 -8.37 3.93 22.31
C THR A 173 -9.66 4.63 21.88
N ALA A 174 -10.02 5.73 22.54
CA ALA A 174 -11.22 6.49 22.24
C ALA A 174 -11.14 7.09 20.83
N ARG A 175 -10.00 7.69 20.47
CA ARG A 175 -9.77 8.21 19.12
C ARG A 175 -9.77 7.11 18.07
N ALA A 176 -9.11 5.99 18.33
CA ALA A 176 -9.05 4.88 17.37
C ALA A 176 -10.46 4.36 17.02
N TRP A 177 -11.31 4.11 18.02
CA TRP A 177 -12.69 3.66 17.79
C TRP A 177 -13.59 4.75 17.19
N ALA A 178 -13.38 6.03 17.53
CA ALA A 178 -14.09 7.13 16.88
C ALA A 178 -13.77 7.21 15.37
N LEU A 179 -12.52 6.98 14.97
CA LEU A 179 -12.12 6.92 13.57
C LEU A 179 -12.75 5.71 12.84
N VAL A 180 -12.81 4.54 13.49
CA VAL A 180 -13.53 3.37 12.97
C VAL A 180 -15.00 3.71 12.73
N ALA A 181 -15.70 4.25 13.73
CA ALA A 181 -17.11 4.59 13.61
C ALA A 181 -17.37 5.62 12.50
N ARG A 182 -16.50 6.64 12.37
CA ARG A 182 -16.57 7.61 11.28
C ARG A 182 -16.42 6.93 9.92
N LEU A 183 -15.39 6.10 9.74
CA LEU A 183 -15.14 5.40 8.48
C LEU A 183 -16.27 4.43 8.11
N ASP A 184 -16.83 3.72 9.09
CA ASP A 184 -17.97 2.82 8.89
C ASP A 184 -19.25 3.61 8.52
N SER A 185 -19.46 4.80 9.08
CA SER A 185 -20.60 5.66 8.74
C SER A 185 -20.60 6.14 7.29
N LEU A 186 -19.42 6.29 6.68
CA LEU A 186 -19.29 6.69 5.27
C LEU A 186 -19.76 5.59 4.32
N ASP A 187 -19.67 4.33 4.74
CA ASP A 187 -20.12 3.16 3.98
C ASP A 187 -21.62 2.85 4.20
N ALA A 188 -22.27 3.51 5.17
CA ALA A 188 -23.69 3.27 5.49
C ALA A 188 -24.64 3.70 4.36
N GLY A 189 -24.24 4.66 3.52
CA GLY A 189 -24.99 5.12 2.34
C GLY A 189 -24.67 4.35 1.05
N GLY A 190 -23.87 3.29 1.13
CA GLY A 190 -23.28 2.58 0.00
C GLY A 190 -21.77 2.50 0.14
N PRO A 191 -21.08 1.56 -0.55
CA PRO A 191 -19.67 1.33 -0.34
C PRO A 191 -18.84 2.50 -0.88
N VAL A 192 -18.47 3.45 -0.02
CA VAL A 192 -17.58 4.56 -0.39
C VAL A 192 -16.13 4.13 -0.24
N THR A 193 -15.83 3.39 0.82
CA THR A 193 -14.48 3.04 1.22
C THR A 193 -14.19 1.53 1.12
N SER A 194 -15.23 0.70 1.24
CA SER A 194 -15.19 -0.74 0.95
C SER A 194 -15.24 -1.08 -0.54
N THR A 195 -15.65 -0.14 -1.41
CA THR A 195 -15.54 -0.30 -2.88
C THR A 195 -14.09 -0.50 -3.32
N TYR A 196 -13.11 0.00 -2.56
CA TYR A 196 -11.71 -0.08 -2.92
C TYR A 196 -11.03 -1.36 -2.42
N SER A 197 -11.45 -1.87 -1.27
CA SER A 197 -10.99 -3.18 -0.81
C SER A 197 -11.99 -3.76 0.19
N PRO A 198 -12.43 -5.02 0.01
CA PRO A 198 -13.23 -5.72 1.00
C PRO A 198 -12.48 -5.89 2.34
N TYR A 199 -11.16 -5.70 2.32
CA TYR A 199 -10.32 -5.74 3.51
C TYR A 199 -10.41 -4.50 4.40
N ASN A 200 -10.76 -3.32 3.85
CA ASN A 200 -10.73 -2.05 4.58
C ASN A 200 -11.52 -2.08 5.91
N PRO A 201 -12.76 -2.59 5.98
CA PRO A 201 -13.51 -2.69 7.25
C PRO A 201 -12.87 -3.65 8.27
N ILE A 202 -12.18 -4.70 7.81
CA ILE A 202 -11.44 -5.61 8.69
C ILE A 202 -10.22 -4.89 9.26
N TYR A 203 -9.42 -4.30 8.38
CA TYR A 203 -8.21 -3.57 8.72
C TYR A 203 -8.42 -2.49 9.80
N ARG A 204 -9.46 -1.65 9.64
CA ARG A 204 -9.75 -0.55 10.57
C ARG A 204 -9.96 -1.05 11.99
N ARG A 205 -10.77 -2.10 12.13
CA ARG A 205 -11.08 -2.70 13.42
C ARG A 205 -9.87 -3.41 14.02
N LEU A 206 -9.06 -4.11 13.23
CA LEU A 206 -7.82 -4.71 13.72
C LEU A 206 -6.81 -3.64 14.18
N SER A 207 -6.76 -2.49 13.50
CA SER A 207 -5.93 -1.36 13.90
C SER A 207 -6.36 -0.80 15.26
N ALA A 208 -7.65 -0.51 15.44
CA ALA A 208 -8.18 -0.06 16.73
C ALA A 208 -8.06 -1.11 17.84
N ALA A 209 -8.18 -2.39 17.48
CA ALA A 209 -7.97 -3.50 18.39
C ALA A 209 -6.52 -3.59 18.89
N TYR A 210 -5.55 -3.35 18.01
CA TYR A 210 -4.13 -3.28 18.41
C TYR A 210 -3.86 -2.09 19.35
N VAL A 211 -4.43 -0.92 19.08
CA VAL A 211 -4.36 0.23 20.00
C VAL A 211 -4.98 -0.12 21.35
N SER A 212 -6.12 -0.83 21.36
CA SER A 212 -6.79 -1.30 22.58
C SER A 212 -5.94 -2.33 23.36
N LEU A 213 -5.28 -3.26 22.66
CA LEU A 213 -4.36 -4.21 23.26
C LEU A 213 -3.20 -3.49 23.96
N ARG A 214 -2.59 -2.49 23.31
CA ARG A 214 -1.53 -1.65 23.92
C ARG A 214 -2.02 -0.90 25.17
N ALA A 215 -3.30 -0.59 25.24
CA ALA A 215 -3.95 0.03 26.41
C ALA A 215 -4.37 -1.00 27.49
N GLY A 216 -3.91 -2.26 27.41
CA GLY A 216 -4.21 -3.30 28.39
C GLY A 216 -5.57 -3.97 28.22
N ARG A 217 -6.17 -3.90 27.03
CA ARG A 217 -7.49 -4.52 26.72
C ARG A 217 -7.36 -5.69 25.72
N PRO A 218 -6.73 -6.81 26.10
CA PRO A 218 -6.49 -7.93 25.19
C PRO A 218 -7.77 -8.66 24.75
N GLU A 219 -8.84 -8.59 25.53
CA GLU A 219 -10.15 -9.15 25.19
C GLU A 219 -10.74 -8.52 23.93
N VAL A 220 -10.52 -7.22 23.71
CA VAL A 220 -10.96 -6.52 22.49
C VAL A 220 -10.24 -7.07 21.26
N ALA A 221 -8.93 -7.29 21.37
CA ALA A 221 -8.14 -7.85 20.28
C ALA A 221 -8.55 -9.28 19.92
N ARG A 222 -8.81 -10.14 20.92
CA ARG A 222 -9.31 -11.50 20.69
C ARG A 222 -10.68 -11.49 20.00
N ALA A 223 -11.60 -10.64 20.47
CA ALA A 223 -12.93 -10.51 19.88
C ALA A 223 -12.86 -10.07 18.41
N GLU A 224 -12.02 -9.08 18.08
CA GLU A 224 -11.89 -8.58 16.71
C GLU A 224 -11.23 -9.58 15.75
N ILE A 225 -10.28 -10.40 16.22
CA ILE A 225 -9.73 -11.51 15.42
C ILE A 225 -10.84 -12.52 15.07
N LEU A 226 -11.66 -12.92 16.05
CA LEU A 226 -12.76 -13.87 15.82
C LEU A 226 -13.79 -13.30 14.84
N ARG A 227 -14.15 -12.02 14.99
CA ARG A 227 -15.04 -11.32 14.06
C ARG A 227 -14.44 -11.27 12.65
N ALA A 228 -13.16 -10.92 12.52
CA ALA A 228 -12.47 -10.86 11.24
C ALA A 228 -12.44 -12.23 10.55
N ARG A 229 -12.05 -13.30 11.26
CA ARG A 229 -12.09 -14.69 10.76
C ARG A 229 -13.48 -15.06 10.21
N ALA A 230 -14.55 -14.70 10.93
CA ALA A 230 -15.91 -14.95 10.49
C ALA A 230 -16.32 -14.12 9.27
N ALA A 231 -15.83 -12.88 9.14
CA ALA A 231 -16.05 -12.04 7.97
C ALA A 231 -15.33 -12.59 6.72
N VAL A 232 -14.05 -12.96 6.86
CA VAL A 232 -13.25 -13.56 5.79
C VAL A 232 -13.92 -14.82 5.25
N ARG A 233 -14.32 -15.75 6.13
CA ARG A 233 -15.01 -16.99 5.72
C ARG A 233 -16.31 -16.75 4.95
N ARG A 234 -17.07 -15.70 5.30
CA ARG A 234 -18.35 -15.39 4.64
C ARG A 234 -18.19 -14.67 3.31
N SER A 235 -17.05 -14.03 3.06
CA SER A 235 -16.84 -13.21 1.86
C SER A 235 -16.85 -14.04 0.56
N GLY A 236 -16.34 -15.28 0.60
CA GLY A 236 -16.08 -16.07 -0.60
C GLY A 236 -14.94 -15.52 -1.48
N ASP A 237 -14.29 -14.43 -1.09
CA ASP A 237 -13.17 -13.81 -1.80
C ASP A 237 -11.89 -14.62 -1.53
N PRO A 238 -11.22 -15.17 -2.56
CA PRO A 238 -10.02 -15.99 -2.40
C PRO A 238 -8.78 -15.19 -1.96
N ASP A 239 -8.72 -13.88 -2.20
CA ASP A 239 -7.58 -13.03 -1.85
C ASP A 239 -7.66 -12.46 -0.43
N LEU A 240 -8.89 -12.25 0.07
CA LEU A 240 -9.14 -11.67 1.39
C LEU A 240 -8.46 -12.42 2.56
N PRO A 241 -8.39 -13.78 2.58
CA PRO A 241 -7.65 -14.51 3.59
C PRO A 241 -6.16 -14.12 3.67
N HIS A 242 -5.49 -13.88 2.54
CA HIS A 242 -4.08 -13.50 2.53
C HIS A 242 -3.87 -12.07 3.02
N ASP A 243 -4.76 -11.15 2.64
CA ASP A 243 -4.69 -9.76 3.08
C ASP A 243 -4.90 -9.65 4.60
N PHE A 244 -5.81 -10.47 5.14
CA PHE A 244 -6.04 -10.58 6.58
C PHE A 244 -4.88 -11.26 7.34
N ALA A 245 -4.28 -12.31 6.77
CA ALA A 245 -3.26 -13.13 7.45
C ALA A 245 -2.08 -12.31 8.00
N TYR A 246 -1.69 -11.23 7.32
CA TYR A 246 -0.64 -10.33 7.77
C TYR A 246 -1.02 -9.69 9.11
N ASP A 247 -2.12 -8.95 9.17
CA ASP A 247 -2.53 -8.27 10.41
C ASP A 247 -2.98 -9.24 11.50
N GLU A 248 -3.55 -10.40 11.13
CA GLU A 248 -3.89 -11.48 12.05
C GLU A 248 -2.65 -11.98 12.80
N ALA A 249 -1.59 -12.34 12.07
CA ALA A 249 -0.40 -12.88 12.69
C ALA A 249 0.30 -11.86 13.59
N HIS A 250 0.36 -10.60 13.16
CA HIS A 250 0.88 -9.52 14.00
C HIS A 250 0.09 -9.42 15.33
N LEU A 251 -1.24 -9.38 15.27
CA LEU A 251 -2.05 -9.21 16.48
C LEU A 251 -2.02 -10.45 17.40
N LEU A 252 -2.02 -11.67 16.83
CA LEU A 252 -1.83 -12.92 17.58
C LEU A 252 -0.48 -12.94 18.32
N TRP A 253 0.60 -12.53 17.64
CA TRP A 253 1.92 -12.46 18.25
C TRP A 253 1.92 -11.51 19.46
N ARG A 254 1.33 -10.32 19.29
CA ARG A 254 1.25 -9.30 20.34
C ARG A 254 0.35 -9.72 21.51
N LEU A 255 -0.59 -10.64 21.29
CA LEU A 255 -1.42 -11.27 22.32
C LEU A 255 -0.69 -12.39 23.09
N GLY A 256 0.47 -12.84 22.61
CA GLY A 256 1.22 -13.98 23.15
C GLY A 256 0.88 -15.33 22.51
N ASP A 257 -0.01 -15.37 21.52
CA ASP A 257 -0.41 -16.60 20.81
C ASP A 257 0.61 -16.94 19.68
N THR A 258 1.89 -17.01 20.04
CA THR A 258 3.03 -17.06 19.10
C THR A 258 2.98 -18.26 18.16
N ALA A 259 2.54 -19.43 18.63
CA ALA A 259 2.40 -20.63 17.80
C ALA A 259 1.36 -20.46 16.68
N GLN A 260 0.23 -19.79 16.96
CA GLN A 260 -0.77 -19.50 15.93
C GLN A 260 -0.26 -18.43 14.97
N ALA A 261 0.38 -17.37 15.49
CA ALA A 261 0.98 -16.33 14.65
C ALA A 261 2.00 -16.91 13.65
N GLU A 262 2.88 -17.79 14.13
CA GLU A 262 3.87 -18.47 13.28
C GLU A 262 3.22 -19.34 12.20
N ALA A 263 2.18 -20.12 12.56
CA ALA A 263 1.46 -20.94 11.60
C ALA A 263 0.82 -20.11 10.48
N VAL A 264 0.23 -18.96 10.82
CA VAL A 264 -0.34 -18.01 9.85
C VAL A 264 0.76 -17.45 8.94
N LEU A 265 1.89 -17.00 9.48
CA LEU A 265 3.02 -16.49 8.69
C LEU A 265 3.62 -17.54 7.76
N ARG A 266 3.83 -18.77 8.24
CA ARG A 266 4.36 -19.87 7.41
C ARG A 266 3.46 -20.16 6.22
N ARG A 267 2.14 -20.11 6.42
CA ARG A 267 1.18 -20.24 5.32
C ARG A 267 1.27 -19.06 4.37
N LEU A 268 1.21 -17.83 4.89
CA LEU A 268 1.27 -16.62 4.09
C LEU A 268 2.56 -16.55 3.24
N PHE A 269 3.72 -16.86 3.81
CA PHE A 269 5.00 -16.74 3.10
C PHE A 269 5.22 -17.86 2.08
N ARG A 270 4.58 -19.01 2.25
CA ARG A 270 4.56 -20.06 1.23
C ARG A 270 3.67 -19.68 0.06
N GLU A 271 2.51 -19.09 0.32
CA GLU A 271 1.53 -18.70 -0.71
C GLU A 271 1.88 -17.36 -1.37
N ARG A 272 2.54 -16.44 -0.65
CA ARG A 272 3.00 -15.11 -1.10
C ARG A 272 4.41 -14.80 -0.57
N PRO A 273 5.48 -15.34 -1.17
CA PRO A 273 6.87 -15.20 -0.68
C PRO A 273 7.34 -13.77 -0.39
N ARG A 274 6.97 -12.77 -1.21
CA ARG A 274 7.37 -11.37 -0.96
C ARG A 274 6.74 -10.75 0.28
N ALA A 275 5.67 -11.34 0.84
CA ALA A 275 5.14 -10.89 2.13
C ALA A 275 6.19 -11.03 3.25
N ALA A 276 7.13 -11.98 3.13
CA ALA A 276 8.24 -12.12 4.06
C ALA A 276 9.26 -10.99 3.96
N GLU A 277 9.62 -10.59 2.73
CA GLU A 277 10.53 -9.46 2.49
C GLU A 277 9.94 -8.15 3.02
N PHE A 278 8.63 -7.95 2.82
CA PHE A 278 7.92 -6.80 3.35
C PHE A 278 7.87 -6.83 4.89
N ALA A 279 7.49 -7.98 5.48
CA ALA A 279 7.50 -8.15 6.94
C ALA A 279 8.88 -7.90 7.57
N ALA A 280 9.97 -8.29 6.90
CA ALA A 280 11.33 -8.06 7.40
C ALA A 280 11.69 -6.56 7.48
N ARG A 281 11.01 -5.70 6.72
CA ARG A 281 11.26 -4.25 6.64
C ARG A 281 10.21 -3.42 7.39
N ASP A 282 9.04 -3.99 7.66
CA ASP A 282 7.93 -3.29 8.32
C ASP A 282 8.19 -3.12 9.83
N ALA A 283 8.09 -1.88 10.31
CA ALA A 283 8.23 -1.55 11.72
C ALA A 283 7.27 -2.33 12.66
N LEU A 284 6.09 -2.73 12.20
CA LEU A 284 5.14 -3.54 13.00
C LEU A 284 5.70 -4.91 13.39
N TYR A 285 6.54 -5.49 12.53
CA TYR A 285 7.16 -6.80 12.72
C TYR A 285 8.51 -6.73 13.41
N ARG A 286 8.97 -5.53 13.79
CA ARG A 286 10.19 -5.38 14.58
C ARG A 286 10.09 -6.19 15.89
N GLY A 287 11.06 -7.07 16.10
CA GLY A 287 11.12 -7.97 17.24
C GLY A 287 10.26 -9.24 17.12
N ILE A 288 9.66 -9.50 15.96
CA ILE A 288 8.95 -10.74 15.64
C ILE A 288 9.88 -11.64 14.81
N PRO A 289 10.29 -12.83 15.30
CA PRO A 289 10.99 -13.83 14.50
C PRO A 289 10.12 -14.26 13.31
N LEU A 290 10.63 -14.02 12.10
CA LEU A 290 9.94 -14.39 10.87
C LEU A 290 10.32 -15.82 10.46
N PRO A 291 9.35 -16.68 10.10
CA PRO A 291 9.66 -18.01 9.59
C PRO A 291 10.39 -17.92 8.25
N ALA A 292 11.28 -18.89 8.00
CA ALA A 292 11.98 -19.00 6.73
C ALA A 292 11.00 -19.15 5.57
N VAL A 293 11.30 -18.48 4.46
CA VAL A 293 10.56 -18.65 3.20
C VAL A 293 11.04 -19.97 2.58
N PRO A 294 10.13 -20.94 2.32
CA PRO A 294 10.53 -22.16 1.63
C PRO A 294 11.08 -21.81 0.23
N PRO A 295 12.09 -22.54 -0.27
CA PRO A 295 12.59 -22.33 -1.63
C PRO A 295 11.45 -22.50 -2.63
N ARG A 296 11.42 -21.65 -3.67
CA ARG A 296 10.43 -21.78 -4.75
C ARG A 296 10.63 -23.14 -5.41
N ALA A 297 9.55 -23.90 -5.57
CA ALA A 297 9.58 -25.04 -6.48
C ALA A 297 9.78 -24.49 -7.90
N GLU A 298 10.82 -24.98 -8.58
CA GLU A 298 11.12 -24.68 -10.00
C GLU A 298 10.04 -25.24 -10.93
#